data_AF-A0AA46ZBU0-F1
#
_entry.id   AF-A0AA46ZBU0-F1
#
_cell.length_a   1.000
_cell.length_b   1.000
_cell.length_c   1.000
_cell.angle_alpha   90.00
_cell.angle_beta   90.00
_cell.angle_gamma   90.00
#
_symmetry.space_group_name_H-M   'P 1'
#
loop_
_entity.id
_entity.type
_entity.pdbx_description
1 polymer ?
#
loop_
_entity_poly.entity_id
_entity_poly.type
_entity_poly.pdbx_seq_one_letter_code
_entity_poly.pdbx_strand_id
1 'polypeptide(L)'
;MGRIQELWAAGEMPFGDALYRPDDTALALRVEGPGAYHPDAGQPAPFRVGGPVDVARIIEEDGTLEAGPCFERPLPDGSGRITGGGGGMGNIGHLARIAQDGTLCWVAVMYLSNPFVAVRFEGSRAVFTDDWRNLLTLDLAAPPLAP
;
A
#
# COMPACT_ATOMS: atom_id res chain seq x y z
N MET A 1 -17.48 -12.75 -2.11
CA MET A 1 -16.57 -11.68 -1.67
C MET A 1 -15.78 -11.25 -2.90
N GLY A 2 -15.03 -10.14 -2.89
CA GLY A 2 -13.99 -9.95 -3.89
C GLY A 2 -12.75 -10.76 -3.54
N ARG A 3 -12.01 -11.22 -4.55
CA ARG A 3 -10.79 -12.02 -4.41
C ARG A 3 -9.71 -11.30 -3.59
N ILE A 4 -9.61 -9.97 -3.68
CA ILE A 4 -8.70 -9.16 -2.82
C ILE A 4 -9.03 -9.33 -1.33
N GLN A 5 -10.32 -9.33 -0.97
CA GLN A 5 -10.75 -9.50 0.42
C GLN A 5 -10.62 -10.97 0.88
N GLU A 6 -10.68 -11.94 -0.02
CA GLU A 6 -10.38 -13.35 0.28
C GLU A 6 -8.87 -13.58 0.52
N LEU A 7 -8.00 -13.01 -0.32
CA LEU A 7 -6.55 -13.01 -0.11
C LEU A 7 -6.17 -12.34 1.20
N TRP A 8 -6.69 -11.13 1.47
CA TRP A 8 -6.37 -10.41 2.70
C TRP A 8 -6.83 -11.15 3.97
N ALA A 9 -7.93 -11.90 3.89
CA ALA A 9 -8.39 -12.76 4.99
C ALA A 9 -7.50 -14.00 5.20
N ALA A 10 -6.75 -14.43 4.18
CA ALA A 10 -5.73 -15.47 4.28
C ALA A 10 -4.33 -14.92 4.67
N GLY A 11 -4.15 -13.60 4.72
CA GLY A 11 -2.86 -12.94 4.95
C GLY A 11 -2.04 -12.67 3.67
N GLU A 12 -2.64 -12.82 2.50
CA GLU A 12 -2.02 -12.60 1.18
C GLU A 12 -2.47 -11.30 0.52
N MET A 13 -1.71 -10.87 -0.49
CA MET A 13 -2.03 -9.78 -1.42
C MET A 13 -1.49 -10.11 -2.83
N PRO A 14 -1.95 -9.44 -3.90
CA PRO A 14 -1.42 -9.68 -5.26
C PRO A 14 0.03 -9.21 -5.43
N PHE A 15 0.81 -9.91 -6.25
CA PHE A 15 2.21 -9.61 -6.54
C PHE A 15 2.35 -8.59 -7.69
N GLY A 16 1.86 -7.35 -7.48
CA GLY A 16 1.92 -6.29 -8.50
C GLY A 16 1.59 -4.88 -7.98
N ASP A 17 2.11 -3.85 -8.65
CA ASP A 17 1.96 -2.42 -8.28
C ASP A 17 0.52 -1.87 -8.46
N ALA A 18 -0.31 -1.95 -7.41
CA ALA A 18 -1.60 -1.26 -7.39
C ALA A 18 -2.13 -0.96 -5.97
N LEU A 19 -3.16 -0.12 -5.94
CA LEU A 19 -4.09 0.05 -4.83
C LEU A 19 -5.32 -0.82 -5.10
N TYR A 20 -5.44 -1.92 -4.38
CA TYR A 20 -6.51 -2.91 -4.49
C TYR A 20 -7.61 -2.66 -3.45
N ARG A 21 -8.88 -2.91 -3.81
CA ARG A 21 -10.04 -2.82 -2.92
C ARG A 21 -10.79 -4.15 -2.78
N PRO A 22 -11.63 -4.31 -1.73
CA PRO A 22 -12.46 -5.50 -1.49
C PRO A 22 -13.46 -5.89 -2.60
N ASP A 23 -13.72 -4.98 -3.54
CA ASP A 23 -14.62 -5.15 -4.69
C ASP A 23 -13.88 -5.56 -5.99
N ASP A 24 -12.62 -5.95 -5.86
CA ASP A 24 -11.67 -6.26 -6.94
C ASP A 24 -11.40 -5.08 -7.90
N THR A 25 -11.70 -3.83 -7.49
CA THR A 25 -11.14 -2.66 -8.16
C THR A 25 -9.68 -2.47 -7.77
N ALA A 26 -8.77 -2.56 -8.75
CA ALA A 26 -7.40 -2.09 -8.61
C ALA A 26 -7.23 -0.76 -9.36
N LEU A 27 -6.49 0.18 -8.76
CA LEU A 27 -6.03 1.41 -9.41
C LEU A 27 -4.50 1.42 -9.41
N ALA A 28 -3.87 1.71 -10.55
CA ALA A 28 -2.41 1.75 -10.64
C ALA A 28 -1.85 2.79 -9.65
N LEU A 29 -1.03 2.33 -8.70
CA LEU A 29 -0.56 3.15 -7.59
C LEU A 29 0.86 3.64 -7.88
N ARG A 30 1.04 4.95 -7.98
CA ARG A 30 2.36 5.56 -8.22
C ARG A 30 2.56 6.73 -7.26
N VAL A 31 3.43 6.52 -6.27
CA VAL A 31 3.99 7.41 -5.14
C VAL A 31 6.17 9.51 -5.37
N GLU A 32 6.15 10.87 -5.10
CA GLU A 32 7.25 11.63 -4.46
C GLU A 32 7.58 11.07 -3.06
N GLY A 33 8.07 9.83 -3.00
CA GLY A 33 8.45 9.11 -1.78
C GLY A 33 9.54 8.07 -2.07
N PRO A 34 10.54 7.87 -1.18
CA PRO A 34 11.92 7.68 -1.65
C PRO A 34 12.35 6.22 -1.95
N GLY A 35 11.47 5.42 -2.55
CA GLY A 35 11.87 4.18 -3.20
C GLY A 35 12.83 4.48 -4.35
N ALA A 36 14.03 3.90 -4.29
CA ALA A 36 15.14 4.01 -5.26
C ALA A 36 15.49 5.43 -5.77
N TYR A 37 16.57 6.01 -5.26
CA TYR A 37 17.33 7.05 -5.98
C TYR A 37 17.84 6.46 -7.31
N HIS A 38 17.20 6.82 -8.43
CA HIS A 38 17.66 6.43 -9.76
C HIS A 38 18.84 7.34 -10.16
N PRO A 39 20.08 6.83 -10.29
CA PRO A 39 21.26 7.68 -10.43
C PRO A 39 21.24 8.56 -11.68
N ASP A 40 20.60 8.11 -12.76
CA ASP A 40 20.46 8.87 -14.01
C ASP A 40 19.33 9.92 -13.98
N ALA A 41 18.47 9.93 -12.95
CA ALA A 41 17.31 10.82 -12.90
C ALA A 41 17.59 12.17 -12.21
N GLY A 42 18.51 12.21 -11.24
CA GLY A 42 18.93 13.43 -10.52
C GLY A 42 17.88 14.12 -9.64
N GLN A 43 16.61 13.71 -9.69
CA GLN A 43 15.50 14.29 -8.93
C GLN A 43 14.39 13.24 -8.64
N PRO A 44 13.56 13.42 -7.60
CA PRO A 44 12.33 12.63 -7.43
C PRO A 44 11.38 12.79 -8.62
N ALA A 45 10.63 11.74 -8.95
CA ALA A 45 9.73 11.72 -10.11
C ALA A 45 8.25 11.63 -9.68
N PRO A 46 7.36 12.48 -10.21
CA PRO A 46 6.05 12.71 -9.59
C PRO A 46 5.10 11.51 -9.56
N PHE A 47 4.26 11.52 -8.53
CA PHE A 47 3.20 10.56 -8.29
C PHE A 47 1.89 10.88 -9.03
N ARG A 48 1.19 9.82 -9.42
CA ARG A 48 -0.07 9.84 -10.17
C ARG A 48 -0.79 8.52 -10.00
N VAL A 49 -1.95 8.54 -9.35
CA VAL A 49 -2.87 7.39 -9.42
C VAL A 49 -3.33 7.24 -10.88
N GLY A 50 -3.08 6.07 -11.44
CA GLY A 50 -3.38 5.74 -12.83
C GLY A 50 -4.80 5.20 -13.02
N GLY A 51 -5.03 4.61 -14.19
CA GLY A 51 -6.30 3.95 -14.50
C GLY A 51 -6.50 2.63 -13.73
N PRO A 52 -7.66 1.99 -13.93
CA PRO A 52 -7.92 0.65 -13.40
C PRO A 52 -6.92 -0.39 -13.93
N VAL A 53 -6.64 -1.41 -13.12
CA VAL A 53 -5.86 -2.59 -13.50
C VAL A 53 -6.71 -3.86 -13.29
N ASP A 54 -6.46 -4.89 -14.07
CA ASP A 54 -7.19 -6.16 -13.98
C ASP A 54 -6.60 -7.04 -12.87
N VAL A 55 -7.37 -7.21 -11.78
CA VAL A 55 -7.00 -8.02 -10.60
C VAL A 55 -6.87 -9.50 -10.93
N ALA A 56 -7.76 -10.04 -11.77
CA ALA A 56 -7.71 -11.45 -12.13
C ALA A 56 -6.45 -11.74 -12.94
N ARG A 57 -6.11 -10.84 -13.87
CA ARG A 57 -4.89 -10.91 -14.68
C ARG A 57 -3.62 -10.85 -13.83
N ILE A 58 -3.48 -9.91 -12.90
CA ILE A 58 -2.27 -9.83 -12.04
C ILE A 58 -2.09 -11.12 -11.24
N ILE A 59 -3.18 -11.67 -10.68
CA ILE A 59 -3.12 -12.91 -9.89
C ILE A 59 -2.85 -14.15 -10.77
N GLU A 60 -3.14 -14.10 -12.08
CA GLU A 60 -2.82 -15.17 -13.05
C GLU A 60 -1.40 -15.05 -13.62
N GLU A 61 -0.92 -13.85 -13.93
CA GLU A 61 0.39 -13.61 -14.56
C GLU A 61 1.54 -13.53 -13.52
N ASP A 62 1.34 -12.83 -12.40
CA ASP A 62 2.37 -12.55 -11.39
C ASP A 62 2.14 -13.29 -10.06
N GLY A 63 0.89 -13.58 -9.70
CA GLY A 63 0.52 -14.37 -8.51
C GLY A 63 0.26 -13.56 -7.24
N THR A 64 0.61 -14.13 -6.08
CA THR A 64 0.37 -13.55 -4.75
C THR A 64 1.60 -13.65 -3.85
N LEU A 65 1.62 -12.84 -2.78
CA LEU A 65 2.61 -12.92 -1.69
C LEU A 65 1.94 -12.69 -0.33
N GLU A 66 2.59 -13.18 0.73
CA GLU A 66 2.24 -12.86 2.11
C GLU A 66 2.39 -11.35 2.37
N ALA A 67 1.43 -10.75 3.08
CA ALA A 67 1.47 -9.32 3.39
C ALA A 67 2.65 -8.95 4.31
N GLY A 68 2.91 -9.74 5.35
CA GLY A 68 4.03 -9.52 6.28
C GLY A 68 4.01 -8.16 7.00
N PRO A 69 2.97 -7.84 7.80
CA PRO A 69 2.87 -6.53 8.46
C PRO A 69 3.95 -6.34 9.54
N CYS A 70 4.72 -5.25 9.44
CA CYS A 70 5.72 -4.83 10.42
C CYS A 70 5.15 -3.89 11.49
N PHE A 71 4.08 -3.15 11.19
CA PHE A 71 3.38 -2.29 12.15
C PHE A 71 1.87 -2.24 11.90
N GLU A 72 1.10 -2.00 12.96
CA GLU A 72 -0.31 -1.58 12.88
C GLU A 72 -0.55 -0.43 13.87
N ARG A 73 -1.15 0.68 13.42
CA ARG A 73 -1.53 1.85 14.25
C ARG A 73 -3.01 2.24 14.02
N PRO A 74 -3.77 2.57 15.07
CA PRO A 74 -5.12 3.13 14.91
C PRO A 74 -5.05 4.51 14.24
N LEU A 75 -6.09 4.85 13.48
CA LEU A 75 -6.24 6.19 12.90
C LEU A 75 -6.62 7.23 13.98
N PRO A 76 -6.11 8.47 13.93
CA PRO A 76 -6.40 9.50 14.94
C PRO A 76 -7.88 9.89 15.06
N ASP A 77 -8.67 9.66 14.00
CA ASP A 77 -10.12 9.92 13.94
C ASP A 77 -10.98 8.76 14.46
N GLY A 78 -10.38 7.60 14.78
CA GLY A 78 -11.09 6.39 15.18
C GLY A 78 -11.80 5.63 14.05
N SER A 79 -11.68 6.06 12.79
CA SER A 79 -12.37 5.43 11.64
C SER A 79 -11.88 4.02 11.30
N GLY A 80 -10.77 3.60 11.90
CA GLY A 80 -10.14 2.31 11.67
C GLY A 80 -8.67 2.34 12.05
N ARG A 81 -7.84 1.64 11.27
CA ARG A 81 -6.40 1.52 11.48
C ARG A 81 -5.64 1.41 10.17
N ILE A 82 -4.35 1.72 10.24
CA ILE A 82 -3.39 1.60 9.15
C ILE A 82 -2.34 0.58 9.55
N THR A 83 -2.11 -0.39 8.66
CA THR A 83 -1.04 -1.38 8.77
C THR A 83 -0.06 -1.22 7.61
N GLY A 84 1.13 -1.77 7.75
CA GLY A 84 2.13 -1.79 6.69
C GLY A 84 3.30 -2.71 7.01
N GLY A 85 4.03 -3.08 5.98
CA GLY A 85 5.10 -4.07 6.04
C GLY A 85 5.71 -4.29 4.66
N GLY A 86 6.08 -5.53 4.34
CA GLY A 86 6.68 -5.84 3.04
C GLY A 86 7.11 -7.30 2.87
N GLY A 87 7.62 -7.60 1.68
CA GLY A 87 7.95 -8.96 1.23
C GLY A 87 8.95 -8.97 0.08
N GLY A 88 8.89 -9.99 -0.78
CA GLY A 88 9.72 -10.06 -2.00
C GLY A 88 11.24 -10.18 -1.78
N MET A 89 11.67 -10.71 -0.63
CA MET A 89 13.07 -10.65 -0.14
C MET A 89 13.55 -9.23 0.23
N GLY A 90 12.62 -8.32 0.56
CA GLY A 90 12.91 -6.98 1.06
C GLY A 90 12.85 -5.87 0.00
N ASN A 91 12.40 -6.15 -1.22
CA ASN A 91 12.24 -5.13 -2.27
C ASN A 91 10.81 -4.57 -2.39
N ILE A 92 9.80 -5.21 -1.78
CA ILE A 92 8.39 -4.79 -1.85
C ILE A 92 7.93 -4.28 -0.48
N GLY A 93 7.25 -3.14 -0.48
CA GLY A 93 6.48 -2.66 0.66
C GLY A 93 4.99 -2.77 0.40
N HIS A 94 4.21 -2.81 1.48
CA HIS A 94 2.77 -2.61 1.42
C HIS A 94 2.28 -1.67 2.51
N LEU A 95 1.13 -1.05 2.27
CA LEU A 95 0.33 -0.30 3.24
C LEU A 95 -1.13 -0.71 3.09
N ALA A 96 -1.90 -0.83 4.16
CA ALA A 96 -3.34 -1.07 4.07
C ALA A 96 -4.15 -0.28 5.09
N ARG A 97 -5.34 0.16 4.69
CA ARG A 97 -6.36 0.72 5.57
C ARG A 97 -7.40 -0.33 5.89
N ILE A 98 -7.68 -0.51 7.17
CA ILE A 98 -8.66 -1.46 7.70
C ILE A 98 -9.69 -0.65 8.49
N ALA A 99 -10.98 -0.89 8.26
CA ALA A 99 -12.07 -0.23 8.95
C ALA A 99 -12.15 -0.63 10.44
N GLN A 100 -12.99 0.07 11.20
CA GLN A 100 -13.20 -0.18 12.63
C GLN A 100 -13.70 -1.62 12.93
N ASP A 101 -14.46 -2.23 12.01
CA ASP A 101 -14.96 -3.61 12.13
C ASP A 101 -13.96 -4.70 11.72
N GLY A 102 -12.80 -4.31 11.16
CA GLY A 102 -11.79 -5.24 10.66
C GLY A 102 -11.87 -5.57 9.17
N THR A 103 -12.85 -5.03 8.43
CA THR A 103 -12.88 -5.16 6.96
C THR A 103 -11.77 -4.35 6.30
N LEU A 104 -11.25 -4.83 5.17
CA LEU A 104 -10.27 -4.08 4.38
C LEU A 104 -10.97 -2.88 3.73
N CYS A 105 -10.34 -1.71 3.69
CA CYS A 105 -10.76 -0.59 2.83
C CYS A 105 -9.97 -0.61 1.52
N TRP A 106 -8.64 -0.75 1.63
CA TRP A 106 -7.72 -0.91 0.52
C TRP A 106 -6.37 -1.46 0.98
N VAL A 107 -5.66 -2.15 0.09
CA VAL A 107 -4.23 -2.49 0.23
C VAL A 107 -3.45 -1.92 -0.96
N ALA A 108 -2.36 -1.23 -0.65
CA ALA A 108 -1.40 -0.64 -1.56
C ALA A 108 -0.14 -1.51 -1.57
N VAL A 109 0.20 -2.10 -2.73
CA VAL A 109 1.44 -2.87 -2.93
C VAL A 109 2.38 -2.05 -3.80
N MET A 110 3.67 -2.00 -3.44
CA MET A 110 4.68 -1.15 -4.07
C MET A 110 6.02 -1.88 -4.23
N TYR A 111 6.51 -1.99 -5.46
CA TYR A 111 7.84 -2.50 -5.79
C TYR A 111 8.90 -1.41 -5.59
N LEU A 112 10.10 -1.86 -5.21
CA LEU A 112 11.29 -1.02 -4.97
C LEU A 112 11.11 0.05 -3.87
N SER A 113 10.10 -0.10 -3.00
CA SER A 113 9.86 0.78 -1.84
C SER A 113 10.47 0.28 -0.53
N ASN A 114 10.93 -0.98 -0.49
CA ASN A 114 11.28 -1.74 0.72
C ASN A 114 10.09 -1.88 1.72
N PRO A 115 10.21 -2.72 2.77
CA PRO A 115 9.16 -2.88 3.79
C PRO A 115 8.91 -1.61 4.62
N PHE A 116 7.65 -1.22 4.79
CA PHE A 116 7.27 -0.11 5.67
C PHE A 116 7.23 -0.56 7.13
N VAL A 117 8.04 0.06 8.00
CA VAL A 117 8.23 -0.35 9.40
C VAL A 117 7.60 0.59 10.43
N ALA A 118 7.16 1.78 10.03
CA ALA A 118 6.46 2.71 10.92
C ALA A 118 5.52 3.67 10.18
N VAL A 119 4.58 4.25 10.93
CA VAL A 119 3.76 5.40 10.52
C VAL A 119 3.62 6.40 11.67
N ARG A 120 3.58 7.69 11.33
CA ARG A 120 3.20 8.81 12.21
C ARG A 120 2.17 9.69 11.49
N PHE A 121 1.29 10.37 12.24
CA PHE A 121 0.20 11.16 11.66
C PHE A 121 0.41 12.67 11.82
N GLU A 122 0.04 13.44 10.80
CA GLU A 122 0.11 14.90 10.70
C GLU A 122 -1.23 15.43 10.16
N GLY A 123 -2.25 15.53 11.03
CA GLY A 123 -3.62 15.85 10.61
C GLY A 123 -4.22 14.72 9.78
N SER A 124 -4.67 15.00 8.54
CA SER A 124 -5.15 13.96 7.61
C SER A 124 -4.01 13.15 6.97
N ARG A 125 -2.75 13.59 7.12
CA ARG A 125 -1.60 12.95 6.48
C ARG A 125 -1.02 11.85 7.35
N ALA A 126 -0.62 10.76 6.70
CA ALA A 126 0.22 9.73 7.27
C ALA A 126 1.61 9.81 6.64
N VAL A 127 2.64 9.85 7.49
CA VAL A 127 4.05 9.80 7.10
C VAL A 127 4.58 8.43 7.51
N PHE A 128 4.87 7.62 6.51
CA PHE A 128 5.38 6.26 6.61
C PHE A 128 6.91 6.25 6.51
N THR A 129 7.53 5.26 7.14
CA THR A 129 8.99 5.07 7.13
C THR A 129 9.30 3.64 6.69
N ASP A 130 10.14 3.45 5.68
CA ASP A 130 10.69 2.13 5.32
C ASP A 130 11.86 1.71 6.25
N ASP A 131 12.33 0.48 6.14
CA ASP A 131 13.46 -0.02 6.92
C ASP A 131 14.80 0.70 6.60
N TRP A 132 14.92 1.30 5.41
CA TRP A 132 16.03 2.17 4.99
C TRP A 132 15.89 3.63 5.45
N ARG A 133 14.79 3.98 6.14
CA ARG A 133 14.43 5.31 6.69
C ARG A 133 13.94 6.35 5.68
N ASN A 134 13.56 5.93 4.48
CA ASN A 134 12.88 6.74 3.48
C ASN A 134 11.46 7.11 3.96
N LEU A 135 11.01 8.35 3.67
CA LEU A 135 9.75 8.89 4.19
C LEU A 135 8.68 9.10 3.10
N LEU A 136 7.67 8.23 3.07
CA LEU A 136 6.51 8.34 2.19
C LEU A 136 5.39 9.12 2.89
N THR A 137 4.87 10.20 2.28
CA THR A 137 3.74 10.98 2.84
C THR A 137 2.50 10.82 1.98
N LEU A 138 1.37 10.45 2.58
CA LEU A 138 0.06 10.31 1.92
C LEU A 138 -1.02 11.08 2.68
N ASP A 139 -1.98 11.67 1.96
CA ASP A 139 -3.18 12.28 2.55
C ASP A 139 -4.32 11.26 2.55
N LEU A 140 -4.71 10.76 3.74
CA LEU A 140 -5.67 9.67 3.88
C LEU A 140 -7.14 10.13 3.75
N ALA A 141 -7.36 11.43 3.51
CA ALA A 141 -8.65 12.00 3.14
C ALA A 141 -8.80 12.24 1.63
N ALA A 142 -7.71 12.14 0.85
CA ALA A 142 -7.75 12.33 -0.60
C ALA A 142 -8.19 11.04 -1.33
N PRO A 143 -9.04 11.11 -2.37
CA PRO A 143 -9.22 10.00 -3.30
C PRO A 143 -7.87 9.62 -3.94
N PRO A 144 -7.51 8.33 -4.06
CA PRO A 144 -8.32 7.13 -3.84
C PRO A 144 -8.23 6.52 -2.42
N LEU A 145 -7.52 7.16 -1.48
CA LEU A 145 -7.16 6.63 -0.14
C LEU A 145 -8.18 6.95 0.96
N ALA A 146 -9.11 7.87 0.68
CA ALA A 146 -10.37 8.01 1.39
C ALA A 146 -11.08 6.63 1.56
N PRO A 147 -11.86 6.44 2.63
CA PRO A 147 -12.61 5.20 2.86
C PRO A 147 -13.76 5.03 1.85
#